data_AF-A0A0G0REL7-F1
#
_entry.id   AF-A0A0G0REL7-F1
#
_cell.length_a   1.000
_cell.length_b   1.000
_cell.length_c   1.000
_cell.angle_alpha   90.00
_cell.angle_beta   90.00
_cell.angle_gamma   90.00
#
_symmetry.space_group_name_H-M   'P 1'
#
loop_
_entity.id
_entity.type
_entity.pdbx_description
1 polymer ?
#
loop_
_entity_poly.entity_id
_entity_poly.type
_entity_poly.pdbx_seq_one_letter_code
_entity_poly.pdbx_strand_id
1 'polypeptide(L)'
;MLVAPSPAATGGRLSNLLKIPAEQPFSNISQVLFLASVVVVLGVCLFFLGIPSLQKGSFPGSQSRRAGTFSPPINVAEVNFAGTFSPPINVAEVNFTSEFQQDIFLKNFQDAGKTSDYQERYRLLLDNYSRLLGFYAGDHDPKTRKVLEQYAQYMISYYPERAQESIYTVPCFDSGCGTAKYPQEIQKIKADIEQASASAGLKESLDKNFDAAALSSDKNFQWSTYVNALSSVKSVYDKNKDEATLSIYKELAAFIEKAYPDYKIPPQIRMGQ
;
A
#
# COMPACT_ATOMS: atom_id res chain seq x y z
N MET A 1 67.53 29.20 -20.78
CA MET A 1 68.17 28.19 -21.64
C MET A 1 67.34 28.06 -22.90
N LEU A 2 68.02 28.14 -24.05
CA LEU A 2 67.47 28.26 -25.41
C LEU A 2 66.99 26.91 -25.96
N VAL A 3 65.83 26.96 -26.61
CA VAL A 3 65.41 26.39 -27.91
C VAL A 3 65.90 24.97 -28.31
N ALA A 4 64.91 24.15 -28.68
CA ALA A 4 65.02 22.79 -29.25
C ALA A 4 65.80 22.72 -30.58
N PRO A 5 66.06 21.49 -31.10
CA PRO A 5 65.11 20.96 -32.10
C PRO A 5 64.87 19.44 -32.05
N SER A 6 63.70 19.05 -32.55
CA SER A 6 63.37 17.70 -33.07
C SER A 6 63.73 17.65 -34.57
N PRO A 7 63.92 16.47 -35.20
CA PRO A 7 62.78 15.89 -35.95
C PRO A 7 62.75 14.35 -36.14
N ALA A 8 61.52 13.86 -36.44
CA ALA A 8 61.12 12.84 -37.43
C ALA A 8 61.61 11.36 -37.28
N ALA A 9 60.86 10.30 -37.59
CA ALA A 9 59.49 10.07 -38.09
C ALA A 9 59.20 8.55 -38.07
N THR A 10 57.99 8.18 -38.52
CA THR A 10 57.41 6.84 -38.80
C THR A 10 56.72 6.18 -37.60
N GLY A 11 55.49 5.67 -37.68
CA GLY A 11 54.54 5.49 -38.76
C GLY A 11 53.52 4.46 -38.27
N GLY A 12 52.22 4.69 -38.43
CA GLY A 12 51.21 3.72 -37.99
C GLY A 12 49.79 4.24 -38.00
N ARG A 13 49.14 4.16 -39.17
CA ARG A 13 47.67 4.15 -39.29
C ARG A 13 47.13 2.94 -38.52
N LEU A 14 45.99 3.11 -37.84
CA LEU A 14 44.78 2.29 -38.07
C LEU A 14 43.61 2.80 -37.23
N SER A 15 42.65 3.36 -37.95
CA SER A 15 41.24 3.50 -37.63
C SER A 15 40.61 2.22 -37.08
N ASN A 16 39.86 2.34 -35.97
CA ASN A 16 38.71 1.49 -35.62
C ASN A 16 37.85 2.29 -34.62
N LEU A 17 36.77 2.92 -35.09
CA LEU A 17 35.40 2.41 -35.03
C LEU A 17 34.83 2.40 -33.60
N LEU A 18 34.10 3.49 -33.32
CA LEU A 18 33.04 3.55 -32.32
C LEU A 18 32.15 2.30 -32.42
N LYS A 19 32.17 1.48 -31.38
CA LYS A 19 31.09 0.53 -31.09
C LYS A 19 30.20 1.14 -30.02
N ILE A 20 29.09 1.70 -30.47
CA ILE A 20 27.89 1.94 -29.65
C ILE A 20 27.28 0.54 -29.41
N PRO A 21 27.11 0.06 -28.17
CA PRO A 21 26.29 -1.12 -27.95
C PRO A 21 24.82 -0.74 -28.09
N ALA A 22 24.14 -1.57 -28.89
CA ALA A 22 22.75 -1.49 -29.26
C ALA A 22 21.80 -1.46 -28.05
N GLU A 23 20.67 -0.80 -28.27
CA GLU A 23 19.44 -0.83 -27.49
C GLU A 23 19.15 -2.25 -26.97
N GLN A 24 19.08 -2.41 -25.65
CA GLN A 24 18.51 -3.60 -25.04
C GLN A 24 16.99 -3.45 -24.95
N PRO A 25 16.21 -4.48 -25.32
CA PRO A 25 14.77 -4.43 -25.23
C PRO A 25 14.35 -4.39 -23.77
N PHE A 26 13.56 -3.38 -23.39
CA PHE A 26 12.86 -3.34 -22.11
C PHE A 26 12.06 -4.63 -21.96
N SER A 27 12.50 -5.52 -21.07
CA SER A 27 11.83 -6.78 -20.85
C SER A 27 10.52 -6.54 -20.10
N ASN A 28 9.45 -7.16 -20.60
CA ASN A 28 8.09 -7.16 -20.04
C ASN A 28 8.00 -7.73 -18.61
N ILE A 29 9.13 -7.99 -17.93
CA ILE A 29 9.21 -8.62 -16.61
C ILE A 29 8.91 -7.60 -15.50
N SER A 30 9.21 -6.32 -15.71
CA SER A 30 9.01 -5.28 -14.68
C SER A 30 7.53 -4.93 -14.46
N GLN A 31 6.68 -5.03 -15.50
CA GLN A 31 5.23 -4.85 -15.36
C GLN A 31 4.54 -6.08 -14.76
N VAL A 32 5.08 -7.29 -14.98
CA VAL A 32 4.56 -8.53 -14.38
C VAL A 32 4.87 -8.61 -12.89
N LEU A 33 6.00 -8.05 -12.43
CA LEU A 33 6.35 -7.98 -11.00
C LEU A 33 5.52 -6.95 -10.22
N PHE A 34 5.06 -5.87 -10.87
CA PHE A 34 4.15 -4.91 -10.26
C PHE A 34 2.71 -5.46 -10.13
N LEU A 35 2.26 -6.28 -11.07
CA LEU A 35 0.98 -6.98 -10.97
C LEU A 35 1.02 -8.13 -9.96
N ALA A 36 2.14 -8.84 -9.82
CA ALA A 36 2.30 -9.90 -8.83
C ALA A 36 2.28 -9.39 -7.38
N SER A 37 2.77 -8.17 -7.11
CA SER A 37 2.78 -7.60 -5.75
C SER A 37 1.40 -7.11 -5.30
N VAL A 38 0.57 -6.59 -6.22
CA VAL A 38 -0.83 -6.24 -5.92
C VAL A 38 -1.69 -7.50 -5.68
N VAL A 39 -1.40 -8.61 -6.38
CA VAL A 39 -2.09 -9.90 -6.17
C VAL A 39 -1.71 -10.56 -4.84
N VAL A 40 -0.50 -10.36 -4.32
CA VAL A 40 -0.10 -10.91 -3.01
C VAL A 40 -0.76 -10.17 -1.85
N VAL A 41 -0.94 -8.84 -1.94
CA VAL A 41 -1.65 -8.07 -0.90
C VAL A 41 -3.16 -8.37 -0.90
N LEU A 42 -3.77 -8.61 -2.07
CA LEU A 42 -5.15 -9.10 -2.17
C LEU A 42 -5.29 -10.60 -1.80
N GLY A 43 -4.26 -11.41 -2.05
CA GLY A 43 -4.25 -12.85 -1.77
C GLY A 43 -4.20 -13.18 -0.28
N VAL A 44 -3.49 -12.37 0.52
CA VAL A 44 -3.47 -12.55 1.99
C VAL A 44 -4.82 -12.20 2.63
N CYS A 45 -5.60 -11.31 2.01
CA CYS A 45 -6.97 -11.03 2.44
C CYS A 45 -7.95 -12.17 2.07
N LEU A 46 -7.68 -12.92 0.99
CA LEU A 46 -8.54 -14.03 0.54
C LEU A 46 -8.26 -15.36 1.26
N PHE A 47 -7.08 -15.56 1.86
CA PHE A 47 -6.74 -16.82 2.53
C PHE A 47 -7.43 -17.04 3.89
N PHE A 48 -8.09 -16.02 4.44
CA PHE A 48 -8.91 -16.16 5.66
C PHE A 48 -10.40 -16.40 5.40
N LEU A 49 -10.84 -16.41 4.15
CA LEU A 49 -12.22 -16.76 3.78
C LEU A 49 -12.20 -18.08 3.03
N GLY A 50 -12.46 -19.17 3.76
CA GLY A 50 -12.68 -20.49 3.16
C GLY A 50 -13.83 -20.44 2.16
N ILE A 51 -13.53 -20.58 0.87
CA ILE A 51 -14.54 -20.75 -0.17
C ILE A 51 -14.55 -22.23 -0.58
N PRO A 52 -15.71 -22.92 -0.52
CA PRO A 52 -15.86 -24.23 -1.11
C PRO A 52 -15.85 -24.12 -2.64
N SER A 53 -15.12 -25.05 -3.25
CA SER A 53 -15.03 -25.35 -4.68
C SER A 53 -16.35 -25.23 -5.44
N LEU A 54 -16.38 -24.48 -6.55
CA LEU A 54 -17.40 -24.64 -7.60
C LEU A 54 -16.84 -24.44 -9.03
N GLN A 55 -17.01 -25.52 -9.78
CA GLN A 55 -17.08 -25.78 -11.22
C GLN A 55 -16.78 -24.70 -12.28
N LYS A 56 -15.97 -25.16 -13.25
CA LYS A 56 -15.84 -24.68 -14.64
C LYS A 56 -17.20 -24.39 -15.29
N GLY A 57 -17.37 -23.16 -15.78
CA GLY A 57 -18.41 -22.75 -16.72
C GLY A 57 -17.83 -21.79 -17.76
N SER A 58 -18.11 -22.05 -19.02
CA SER A 58 -17.53 -21.51 -20.25
C SER A 58 -17.77 -20.01 -20.47
N PHE A 59 -16.76 -19.29 -20.98
CA PHE A 59 -16.90 -17.96 -21.56
C PHE A 59 -17.45 -18.03 -23.00
N PRO A 60 -18.34 -17.10 -23.38
CA PRO A 60 -18.30 -16.58 -24.73
C PRO A 60 -18.32 -15.04 -24.78
N GLY A 61 -17.56 -14.50 -25.73
CA GLY A 61 -18.01 -13.36 -26.53
C GLY A 61 -17.61 -11.97 -26.04
N SER A 62 -16.51 -11.46 -26.60
CA SER A 62 -16.20 -10.04 -26.68
C SER A 62 -17.23 -9.31 -27.56
N GLN A 63 -17.82 -8.22 -27.06
CA GLN A 63 -18.33 -7.14 -27.93
C GLN A 63 -18.11 -5.75 -27.32
N SER A 64 -17.33 -4.98 -28.07
CA SER A 64 -17.51 -3.57 -28.47
C SER A 64 -17.80 -2.48 -27.42
N ARG A 65 -16.84 -1.56 -27.33
CA ARG A 65 -16.91 -0.26 -26.67
C ARG A 65 -18.12 0.56 -27.18
N ARG A 66 -18.93 1.07 -26.27
CA ARG A 66 -19.66 2.34 -26.46
C ARG A 66 -19.23 3.32 -25.40
N ALA A 67 -18.90 4.53 -25.86
CA ALA A 67 -18.59 5.69 -25.04
C ALA A 67 -19.74 5.95 -24.06
N GLY A 68 -19.48 5.78 -22.78
CA GLY A 68 -20.42 6.08 -21.71
C GLY A 68 -20.57 7.58 -21.55
N THR A 69 -21.80 8.04 -21.62
CA THR A 69 -22.25 9.34 -21.12
C THR A 69 -21.74 9.55 -19.69
N PHE A 70 -21.02 10.66 -19.48
CA PHE A 70 -20.66 11.17 -18.16
C PHE A 70 -21.91 11.29 -17.30
N SER A 71 -22.01 10.46 -16.26
CA SER A 71 -22.96 10.70 -15.18
C SER A 71 -22.33 11.68 -14.21
N PRO A 72 -23.03 12.76 -13.80
CA PRO A 72 -22.50 13.68 -12.81
C PRO A 72 -22.26 12.96 -11.47
N PRO A 73 -21.31 13.44 -10.64
CA PRO A 73 -21.01 12.84 -9.35
C PRO A 73 -22.29 12.74 -8.51
N ILE A 74 -22.62 11.52 -8.09
CA ILE A 74 -23.77 11.25 -7.24
C ILE A 74 -23.50 11.96 -5.90
N ASN A 75 -24.34 12.93 -5.56
CA ASN A 75 -24.26 13.64 -4.28
C ASN A 75 -24.64 12.65 -3.16
N VAL A 76 -23.65 12.18 -2.42
CA VAL A 76 -23.77 11.03 -1.50
C VAL A 76 -24.56 11.37 -0.23
N ALA A 77 -24.90 12.64 -0.01
CA ALA A 77 -25.67 13.09 1.14
C ALA A 77 -27.11 12.52 1.17
N GLU A 78 -27.65 12.05 0.04
CA GLU A 78 -29.02 11.57 -0.06
C GLU A 78 -29.13 10.31 -0.94
N VAL A 79 -28.31 9.28 -0.67
CA VAL A 79 -28.69 7.94 -1.13
C VAL A 79 -29.90 7.51 -0.29
N ASN A 80 -31.10 7.88 -0.74
CA ASN A 80 -32.36 7.42 -0.17
C ASN A 80 -32.51 5.94 -0.50
N PHE A 81 -32.05 5.08 0.41
CA PHE A 81 -32.29 3.66 0.36
C PHE A 81 -33.80 3.43 0.50
N ALA A 82 -34.41 2.76 -0.48
CA ALA A 82 -35.78 2.30 -0.34
C ALA A 82 -35.81 1.17 0.71
N GLY A 83 -35.94 1.55 1.99
CA GLY A 83 -35.99 0.63 3.13
C GLY A 83 -35.17 1.11 4.35
N THR A 84 -35.36 0.45 5.49
CA THR A 84 -34.68 0.66 6.79
C THR A 84 -33.16 0.44 6.80
N PHE A 85 -32.52 0.37 5.63
CA PHE A 85 -31.12 0.02 5.46
C PHE A 85 -30.37 1.22 4.89
N SER A 86 -30.13 2.22 5.74
CA SER A 86 -29.23 3.33 5.45
C SER A 86 -28.17 3.36 6.55
N PRO A 87 -26.93 2.94 6.26
CA PRO A 87 -25.89 3.05 7.25
C PRO A 87 -25.56 4.53 7.45
N PRO A 88 -25.33 4.98 8.71
CA PRO A 88 -25.10 6.39 9.03
C PRO A 88 -23.67 6.81 8.67
N ILE A 89 -23.28 6.66 7.42
CA ILE A 89 -21.91 6.83 6.94
C ILE A 89 -21.88 8.05 6.03
N ASN A 90 -21.15 9.08 6.44
CA ASN A 90 -20.90 10.24 5.60
C ASN A 90 -19.77 9.93 4.61
N VAL A 91 -20.10 9.33 3.47
CA VAL A 91 -19.14 8.93 2.44
C VAL A 91 -18.40 10.13 1.84
N ALA A 92 -18.94 11.35 1.94
CA ALA A 92 -18.27 12.58 1.50
C ALA A 92 -17.02 12.92 2.35
N GLU A 93 -16.89 12.33 3.54
CA GLU A 93 -15.70 12.47 4.39
C GLU A 93 -14.57 11.49 4.02
N VAL A 94 -14.79 10.55 3.10
CA VAL A 94 -13.80 9.57 2.67
C VAL A 94 -13.06 10.07 1.44
N ASN A 95 -11.74 10.15 1.52
CA ASN A 95 -10.89 10.53 0.40
C ASN A 95 -10.57 9.32 -0.49
N PHE A 96 -11.46 8.99 -1.43
CA PHE A 96 -11.23 7.87 -2.35
C PHE A 96 -10.03 8.14 -3.25
N THR A 97 -9.15 7.14 -3.36
CA THR A 97 -7.95 7.23 -4.21
C THR A 97 -8.25 7.23 -5.72
N SER A 98 -9.48 6.90 -6.12
CA SER A 98 -9.97 6.97 -7.51
C SER A 98 -11.50 6.90 -7.57
N GLU A 99 -12.07 7.41 -8.66
CA GLU A 99 -13.50 7.27 -8.98
C GLU A 99 -13.93 5.79 -9.01
N PHE A 100 -13.07 4.91 -9.54
CA PHE A 100 -13.33 3.47 -9.58
C PHE A 100 -13.54 2.86 -8.18
N GLN A 101 -12.77 3.29 -7.19
CA GLN A 101 -12.93 2.81 -5.81
C GLN A 101 -14.22 3.33 -5.19
N GLN A 102 -14.57 4.59 -5.46
CA GLN A 102 -15.83 5.19 -5.04
C GLN A 102 -17.02 4.46 -5.67
N ASP A 103 -16.97 4.15 -6.97
CA ASP A 103 -18.02 3.45 -7.70
C ASP A 103 -18.25 2.04 -7.16
N ILE A 104 -17.20 1.27 -6.89
CA ILE A 104 -17.34 -0.06 -6.28
C ILE A 104 -17.99 0.07 -4.90
N PHE A 105 -17.52 1.02 -4.10
CA PHE A 105 -18.02 1.22 -2.75
C PHE A 105 -19.52 1.57 -2.75
N LEU A 106 -19.94 2.48 -3.64
CA LEU A 106 -21.35 2.83 -3.83
C LEU A 106 -22.16 1.66 -4.38
N LYS A 107 -21.62 0.91 -5.34
CA LYS A 107 -22.28 -0.26 -5.93
C LYS A 107 -22.55 -1.34 -4.89
N ASN A 108 -21.56 -1.67 -4.07
CA ASN A 108 -21.71 -2.64 -2.98
C ASN A 108 -22.82 -2.24 -2.01
N PHE A 109 -22.92 -0.94 -1.68
CA PHE A 109 -24.00 -0.44 -0.84
C PHE A 109 -25.37 -0.57 -1.48
N GLN A 110 -25.48 -0.20 -2.76
CA GLN A 110 -26.74 -0.33 -3.51
C GLN A 110 -27.17 -1.80 -3.60
N ASP A 111 -26.24 -2.70 -3.87
CA ASP A 111 -26.51 -4.13 -3.99
C ASP A 111 -26.87 -4.76 -2.63
N ALA A 112 -26.21 -4.34 -1.55
CA ALA A 112 -26.52 -4.76 -0.18
C ALA A 112 -27.94 -4.38 0.24
N GLY A 113 -28.41 -3.19 -0.19
CA GLY A 113 -29.79 -2.74 0.05
C GLY A 113 -30.85 -3.46 -0.80
N LYS A 114 -30.47 -4.06 -1.94
CA LYS A 114 -31.39 -4.76 -2.85
C LYS A 114 -31.48 -6.26 -2.58
N THR A 115 -30.40 -6.88 -2.10
CA THR A 115 -30.38 -8.31 -1.84
C THR A 115 -31.21 -8.66 -0.60
N SER A 116 -31.96 -9.76 -0.66
CA SER A 116 -32.64 -10.37 0.49
C SER A 116 -31.81 -11.45 1.18
N ASP A 117 -30.70 -11.88 0.57
CA ASP A 117 -29.78 -12.86 1.13
C ASP A 117 -28.92 -12.20 2.21
N TYR A 118 -29.06 -12.70 3.45
CA TYR A 118 -28.36 -12.19 4.63
C TYR A 118 -26.84 -12.31 4.52
N GLN A 119 -26.34 -13.44 3.99
CA GLN A 119 -24.90 -13.68 3.84
C GLN A 119 -24.31 -12.83 2.72
N GLU A 120 -25.04 -12.68 1.61
CA GLU A 120 -24.60 -11.81 0.52
C GLU A 120 -24.57 -10.34 0.94
N ARG A 121 -25.56 -9.89 1.71
CA ARG A 121 -25.58 -8.55 2.29
C ARG A 121 -24.37 -8.33 3.20
N TYR A 122 -24.07 -9.30 4.07
CA TYR A 122 -22.91 -9.24 4.95
C TYR A 122 -21.62 -9.10 4.15
N ARG A 123 -21.45 -9.96 3.13
CA ARG A 123 -20.25 -9.97 2.27
C ARG A 123 -20.03 -8.64 1.57
N LEU A 124 -21.08 -8.02 1.02
CA LEU A 124 -21.01 -6.73 0.34
C LEU A 124 -20.62 -5.58 1.28
N LEU A 125 -21.20 -5.56 2.48
CA LEU A 125 -20.85 -4.56 3.49
C LEU A 125 -19.44 -4.78 4.05
N LEU A 126 -19.03 -6.03 4.24
CA LEU A 126 -17.68 -6.38 4.69
C LEU A 126 -16.62 -5.98 3.65
N ASP A 127 -16.90 -6.12 2.35
CA ASP A 127 -16.01 -5.62 1.29
C ASP A 127 -15.82 -4.10 1.40
N ASN A 128 -16.90 -3.36 1.64
CA ASN A 128 -16.84 -1.91 1.86
C ASN A 128 -16.05 -1.53 3.12
N TYR A 129 -16.30 -2.22 4.24
CA TYR A 129 -15.54 -2.03 5.47
C TYR A 129 -14.03 -2.27 5.25
N SER A 130 -13.69 -3.37 4.58
CA SER A 130 -12.30 -3.74 4.28
C SER A 130 -11.61 -2.69 3.39
N ARG A 131 -12.33 -2.10 2.43
CA ARG A 131 -11.82 -1.00 1.61
C ARG A 131 -11.53 0.26 2.42
N LEU A 132 -12.44 0.66 3.31
CA LEU A 132 -12.23 1.81 4.20
C LEU A 132 -11.04 1.60 5.13
N LEU A 133 -10.90 0.40 5.68
CA LEU A 133 -9.73 0.03 6.48
C LEU A 133 -8.44 0.16 5.66
N GLY A 134 -8.46 -0.29 4.40
CA GLY A 134 -7.34 -0.13 3.46
C GLY A 134 -7.01 1.33 3.14
N PHE A 135 -8.02 2.20 2.99
CA PHE A 135 -7.79 3.64 2.78
C PHE A 135 -7.18 4.28 4.01
N TYR A 136 -7.77 4.02 5.19
CA TYR A 136 -7.25 4.54 6.45
C TYR A 136 -5.81 4.08 6.73
N ALA A 137 -5.49 2.82 6.42
CA ALA A 137 -4.14 2.29 6.52
C ALA A 137 -3.13 2.95 5.56
N GLY A 138 -3.60 3.60 4.48
CA GLY A 138 -2.74 4.27 3.51
C GLY A 138 -2.62 5.79 3.74
N ASP A 139 -3.72 6.45 4.11
CA ASP A 139 -3.76 7.90 4.25
C ASP A 139 -3.57 8.40 5.68
N HIS A 140 -3.90 7.56 6.68
CA HIS A 140 -3.95 7.89 8.09
C HIS A 140 -4.86 9.10 8.38
N ASP A 141 -5.92 9.29 7.59
CA ASP A 141 -6.84 10.41 7.73
C ASP A 141 -7.79 10.19 8.92
N PRO A 142 -7.80 11.07 9.94
CA PRO A 142 -8.72 10.97 11.07
C PRO A 142 -10.19 10.94 10.66
N LYS A 143 -10.56 11.54 9.52
CA LYS A 143 -11.95 11.50 9.03
C LYS A 143 -12.30 10.11 8.52
N THR A 144 -11.43 9.51 7.70
CA THR A 144 -11.59 8.11 7.25
C THR A 144 -11.71 7.16 8.45
N ARG A 145 -10.91 7.35 9.51
CA ARG A 145 -11.03 6.57 10.75
C ARG A 145 -12.41 6.68 11.39
N LYS A 146 -12.90 7.91 11.58
CA LYS A 146 -14.21 8.15 12.20
C LYS A 146 -15.32 7.45 11.41
N VAL A 147 -15.26 7.51 10.08
CA VAL A 147 -16.19 6.81 9.20
C VAL A 147 -16.07 5.29 9.37
N LEU A 148 -14.85 4.76 9.47
CA LEU A 148 -14.60 3.34 9.70
C LEU A 148 -15.13 2.84 11.06
N GLU A 149 -14.97 3.63 12.13
CA GLU A 149 -15.50 3.33 13.47
C GLU A 149 -17.05 3.30 13.46
N GLN A 150 -17.69 4.25 12.77
CA GLN A 150 -19.14 4.26 12.57
C GLN A 150 -19.60 3.04 11.77
N TYR A 151 -18.85 2.65 10.74
CA TYR A 151 -19.13 1.46 9.95
C TYR A 151 -19.01 0.19 10.79
N ALA A 152 -17.96 0.04 11.61
CA ALA A 152 -17.79 -1.09 12.51
C ALA A 152 -18.99 -1.22 13.46
N GLN A 153 -19.41 -0.12 14.09
CA GLN A 153 -20.56 -0.09 14.98
C GLN A 153 -21.86 -0.49 14.25
N TYR A 154 -22.06 0.00 13.03
CA TYR A 154 -23.18 -0.39 12.20
C TYR A 154 -23.18 -1.90 11.92
N MET A 155 -22.04 -2.45 11.49
CA MET A 155 -21.89 -3.88 11.20
C MET A 155 -22.17 -4.73 12.44
N ILE A 156 -21.63 -4.36 13.60
CA ILE A 156 -21.85 -5.06 14.88
C ILE A 156 -23.33 -5.00 15.28
N SER A 157 -24.01 -3.87 15.07
CA SER A 157 -25.42 -3.74 15.42
C SER A 157 -26.33 -4.60 14.53
N TYR A 158 -25.96 -4.78 13.26
CA TYR A 158 -26.75 -5.51 12.27
C TYR A 158 -26.40 -7.00 12.22
N TYR A 159 -25.17 -7.36 12.59
CA TYR A 159 -24.62 -8.72 12.63
C TYR A 159 -23.99 -9.01 14.01
N PRO A 160 -24.77 -9.02 15.11
CA PRO A 160 -24.24 -9.14 16.47
C PRO A 160 -23.47 -10.44 16.72
N GLU A 161 -23.80 -11.52 16.00
CA GLU A 161 -23.07 -12.79 16.05
C GLU A 161 -21.61 -12.67 15.56
N ARG A 162 -21.27 -11.59 14.85
CA ARG A 162 -19.95 -11.29 14.29
C ARG A 162 -19.15 -10.32 15.14
N ALA A 163 -19.70 -9.82 16.25
CA ALA A 163 -19.10 -8.73 17.03
C ALA A 163 -17.70 -9.03 17.58
N GLN A 164 -17.34 -10.31 17.74
CA GLN A 164 -16.03 -10.75 18.24
C GLN A 164 -14.98 -10.88 17.14
N GLU A 165 -15.32 -10.65 15.88
CA GLU A 165 -14.36 -10.71 14.78
C GLU A 165 -13.36 -9.55 14.90
N SER A 166 -12.07 -9.88 14.85
CA SER A 166 -10.99 -8.90 15.01
C SER A 166 -10.98 -7.80 13.95
N ILE A 167 -11.62 -8.04 12.80
CA ILE A 167 -11.73 -7.07 11.71
C ILE A 167 -12.42 -5.77 12.15
N TYR A 168 -13.32 -5.82 13.15
CA TYR A 168 -14.00 -4.63 13.68
C TYR A 168 -13.17 -3.81 14.67
N THR A 169 -11.96 -4.27 15.00
CA THR A 169 -11.01 -3.45 15.76
C THR A 169 -10.37 -2.45 14.81
N VAL A 170 -10.73 -1.18 14.95
CA VAL A 170 -10.13 -0.10 14.17
C VAL A 170 -8.76 0.23 14.77
N PRO A 171 -7.66 0.01 14.03
CA PRO A 171 -6.32 0.28 14.53
C PRO A 171 -6.06 1.79 14.60
N CYS A 172 -4.96 2.19 15.25
CA CYS A 172 -4.67 3.60 15.52
C CYS A 172 -3.44 4.10 14.76
N PHE A 173 -3.67 4.88 13.70
CA PHE A 173 -2.63 5.35 12.77
C PHE A 173 -2.46 6.87 12.70
N ASP A 174 -3.35 7.64 13.34
CA ASP A 174 -3.43 9.10 13.19
C ASP A 174 -3.21 9.86 14.51
N SER A 175 -2.99 11.16 14.41
CA SER A 175 -2.74 12.03 15.58
C SER A 175 -3.89 12.09 16.60
N GLY A 176 -5.11 11.75 16.22
CA GLY A 176 -6.25 11.59 17.13
C GLY A 176 -6.08 10.43 18.12
N CYS A 177 -5.14 9.51 17.86
CA CYS A 177 -4.70 8.45 18.78
C CYS A 177 -3.86 8.96 19.95
N GLY A 178 -3.34 10.18 19.85
CA GLY A 178 -2.41 10.76 20.82
C GLY A 178 -1.06 11.09 20.17
N THR A 179 -0.05 11.28 21.01
CA THR A 179 1.29 11.68 20.57
C THR A 179 2.17 10.45 20.36
N ALA A 180 2.68 10.29 19.14
CA ALA A 180 3.65 9.26 18.82
C ALA A 180 4.91 9.40 19.71
N LYS A 181 5.31 8.30 20.35
CA LYS A 181 6.51 8.23 21.19
C LYS A 181 7.50 7.24 20.60
N TYR A 182 8.55 7.77 19.98
CA TYR A 182 9.55 6.94 19.31
C TYR A 182 10.70 6.55 20.24
N PRO A 183 11.19 5.30 20.17
CA PRO A 183 12.51 4.93 20.69
C PRO A 183 13.61 5.81 20.10
N GLN A 184 14.70 6.01 20.84
CA GLN A 184 15.82 6.87 20.41
C GLN A 184 16.41 6.42 19.07
N GLU A 185 16.51 5.11 18.85
CA GLU A 185 16.97 4.54 17.58
C GLU A 185 16.08 4.95 16.40
N ILE A 186 14.76 4.99 16.57
CA ILE A 186 13.83 5.44 15.52
C ILE A 186 13.91 6.94 15.30
N GLN A 187 14.13 7.75 16.35
CA GLN A 187 14.32 9.19 16.20
C GLN A 187 15.56 9.49 15.33
N LYS A 188 16.65 8.73 15.54
CA LYS A 188 17.84 8.83 14.71
C LYS A 188 17.56 8.45 13.26
N ILE A 189 16.92 7.30 13.03
CA ILE A 189 16.57 6.84 11.67
C ILE A 189 15.69 7.86 10.94
N LYS A 190 14.72 8.50 11.62
CA LYS A 190 13.90 9.58 11.06
C LYS A 190 14.76 10.77 10.61
N ALA A 191 15.72 11.20 11.44
CA ALA A 191 16.63 12.29 11.08
C ALA A 191 17.51 11.94 9.87
N ASP A 192 17.97 10.70 9.76
CA ASP A 192 18.77 10.23 8.63
C ASP A 192 17.94 10.16 7.33
N ILE A 193 16.67 9.75 7.41
CA ILE A 193 15.71 9.77 6.28
C ILE A 193 15.49 11.18 5.76
N GLU A 194 15.37 12.17 6.64
CA GLU A 194 15.21 13.57 6.24
C GLU A 194 16.39 14.09 5.44
N GLN A 195 17.61 13.63 5.75
CA GLN A 195 18.83 14.00 5.05
C GLN A 195 19.09 13.16 3.80
N ALA A 196 18.49 11.98 3.68
CA ALA A 196 18.67 11.11 2.54
C ALA A 196 18.05 11.68 1.26
N SER A 197 18.64 11.28 0.12
CA SER A 197 18.16 11.60 -1.25
C SER A 197 16.90 10.82 -1.64
N ALA A 198 16.02 10.55 -0.68
CA ALA A 198 14.74 9.88 -0.86
C ALA A 198 13.69 10.84 -1.43
N SER A 199 12.74 10.30 -2.20
CA SER A 199 11.58 11.09 -2.67
C SER A 199 10.68 11.50 -1.50
N ALA A 200 10.00 12.63 -1.62
CA ALA A 200 9.05 13.09 -0.60
C ALA A 200 7.99 12.02 -0.26
N GLY A 201 7.48 11.30 -1.28
CA GLY A 201 6.52 10.22 -1.06
C GLY A 201 7.09 9.02 -0.29
N LEU A 202 8.39 8.72 -0.42
CA LEU A 202 9.02 7.70 0.42
C LEU A 202 9.12 8.19 1.87
N LYS A 203 9.59 9.43 2.08
CA LYS A 203 9.73 10.02 3.42
C LYS A 203 8.39 10.01 4.15
N GLU A 204 7.34 10.49 3.48
CA GLU A 204 5.97 10.46 4.01
C GLU A 204 5.51 9.02 4.35
N SER A 205 5.76 8.05 3.46
CA SER A 205 5.40 6.65 3.71
C SER A 205 6.14 6.06 4.91
N LEU A 206 7.43 6.37 5.09
CA LEU A 206 8.21 5.91 6.24
C LEU A 206 7.74 6.56 7.53
N ASP A 207 7.46 7.86 7.51
CA ASP A 207 6.91 8.58 8.66
C ASP A 207 5.57 8.01 9.09
N LYS A 208 4.65 7.78 8.15
CA LYS A 208 3.38 7.11 8.42
C LYS A 208 3.58 5.76 9.11
N ASN A 209 4.48 4.92 8.60
CA ASN A 209 4.78 3.63 9.23
C ASN A 209 5.34 3.81 10.66
N PHE A 210 6.28 4.73 10.88
CA PHE A 210 6.82 4.95 12.22
C PHE A 210 5.79 5.50 13.20
N ASP A 211 4.89 6.36 12.73
CA ASP A 211 3.82 6.94 13.54
C ASP A 211 2.80 5.86 13.92
N ALA A 212 2.34 5.05 12.97
CA ALA A 212 1.44 3.93 13.24
C ALA A 212 2.05 2.93 14.22
N ALA A 213 3.35 2.61 14.10
CA ALA A 213 4.02 1.77 15.09
C ALA A 213 4.09 2.44 16.47
N ALA A 214 4.44 3.73 16.54
CA ALA A 214 4.57 4.45 17.80
C ALA A 214 3.23 4.70 18.51
N LEU A 215 2.12 4.68 17.78
CA LEU A 215 0.76 4.84 18.32
C LEU A 215 0.11 3.52 18.73
N SER A 216 0.57 2.39 18.19
CA SER A 216 0.02 1.08 18.51
C SER A 216 0.58 0.53 19.82
N SER A 217 -0.26 -0.19 20.56
CA SER A 217 0.16 -1.02 21.70
C SER A 217 0.38 -2.49 21.35
N ASP A 218 0.06 -2.91 20.12
CA ASP A 218 0.20 -4.28 19.65
C ASP A 218 1.60 -4.49 19.06
N LYS A 219 2.41 -5.36 19.71
CA LYS A 219 3.77 -5.67 19.28
C LYS A 219 3.86 -6.29 17.89
N ASN A 220 2.91 -7.16 17.53
CA ASN A 220 2.87 -7.78 16.20
C ASN A 220 2.58 -6.71 15.13
N PHE A 221 1.64 -5.81 15.43
CA PHE A 221 1.36 -4.69 14.55
C PHE A 221 2.60 -3.80 14.39
N GLN A 222 3.20 -3.34 15.50
CA GLN A 222 4.43 -2.54 15.50
C GLN A 222 5.52 -3.17 14.63
N TRP A 223 5.81 -4.45 14.85
CA TRP A 223 6.79 -5.21 14.06
C TRP A 223 6.44 -5.19 12.56
N SER A 224 5.19 -5.50 12.21
CA SER A 224 4.75 -5.54 10.80
C SER A 224 4.91 -4.19 10.10
N THR A 225 4.64 -3.08 10.80
CA THR A 225 4.77 -1.73 10.28
C THR A 225 6.24 -1.34 10.08
N TYR A 226 7.14 -1.71 10.99
CA TYR A 226 8.57 -1.50 10.79
C TYR A 226 9.13 -2.36 9.64
N VAL A 227 8.64 -3.59 9.46
CA VAL A 227 9.02 -4.43 8.31
C VAL A 227 8.53 -3.84 6.98
N ASN A 228 7.33 -3.25 6.95
CA ASN A 228 6.84 -2.53 5.78
C ASN A 228 7.73 -1.32 5.44
N ALA A 229 8.12 -0.53 6.46
CA ALA A 229 9.08 0.55 6.28
C ALA A 229 10.43 0.04 5.73
N LEU A 230 10.96 -1.04 6.30
CA LEU A 230 12.21 -1.66 5.84
C LEU A 230 12.14 -2.11 4.37
N SER A 231 10.99 -2.67 3.96
CA SER A 231 10.74 -3.07 2.57
C SER A 231 10.78 -1.89 1.61
N SER A 232 10.17 -0.77 1.99
CA SER A 232 10.17 0.48 1.22
C SER A 232 11.59 1.05 1.08
N VAL A 233 12.37 1.09 2.16
CA VAL A 233 13.79 1.52 2.13
C VAL A 233 14.60 0.60 1.20
N LYS A 234 14.45 -0.72 1.33
CA LYS A 234 15.11 -1.70 0.46
C LYS A 234 14.79 -1.48 -1.01
N SER A 235 13.51 -1.27 -1.34
CA SER A 235 13.07 -1.04 -2.72
C SER A 235 13.72 0.20 -3.34
N VAL A 236 13.92 1.25 -2.54
CA VAL A 236 14.60 2.46 -2.99
C VAL A 236 16.09 2.21 -3.17
N TYR A 237 16.75 1.59 -2.19
CA TYR A 237 18.15 1.21 -2.33
C TYR A 237 18.39 0.34 -3.56
N ASP A 238 17.54 -0.65 -3.81
CA ASP A 238 17.67 -1.56 -4.93
C ASP A 238 17.70 -0.81 -6.28
N LYS A 239 16.98 0.31 -6.37
CA LYS A 239 16.87 1.16 -7.58
C LYS A 239 17.99 2.19 -7.70
N ASN A 240 18.34 2.89 -6.62
CA ASN A 240 19.26 4.03 -6.67
C ASN A 240 20.69 3.70 -6.24
N LYS A 241 20.91 2.58 -5.53
CA LYS A 241 22.19 2.18 -4.92
C LYS A 241 22.80 3.26 -4.03
N ASP A 242 21.96 4.06 -3.36
CA ASP A 242 22.37 5.14 -2.48
C ASP A 242 22.84 4.63 -1.11
N GLU A 243 24.06 5.00 -0.72
CA GLU A 243 24.68 4.54 0.54
C GLU A 243 23.95 5.06 1.79
N ALA A 244 23.35 6.26 1.74
CA ALA A 244 22.55 6.77 2.84
C ALA A 244 21.29 5.91 3.05
N THR A 245 20.63 5.51 1.95
CA THR A 245 19.49 4.57 1.98
C THR A 245 19.91 3.19 2.49
N LEU A 246 21.11 2.71 2.15
CA LEU A 246 21.66 1.46 2.70
C LEU A 246 21.89 1.56 4.22
N SER A 247 22.40 2.69 4.70
CA SER A 247 22.61 2.92 6.13
C SER A 247 21.29 2.87 6.89
N ILE A 248 20.27 3.60 6.40
CA ILE A 248 18.91 3.58 6.96
C ILE A 248 18.36 2.14 7.02
N TYR A 249 18.54 1.36 5.95
CA TYR A 249 18.11 -0.03 5.92
C TYR A 249 18.77 -0.85 7.02
N LYS A 250 20.09 -0.77 7.17
CA LYS A 250 20.85 -1.54 8.15
C LYS A 250 20.45 -1.17 9.58
N GLU A 251 20.30 0.11 9.87
CA GLU A 251 19.89 0.59 11.18
C GLU A 251 18.47 0.15 11.54
N LEU A 252 17.53 0.26 10.59
CA LEU A 252 16.16 -0.19 10.80
C LEU A 252 16.08 -1.71 10.96
N ALA A 253 16.82 -2.49 10.18
CA ALA A 253 16.89 -3.95 10.33
C ALA A 253 17.43 -4.34 11.72
N ALA A 254 18.54 -3.72 12.15
CA ALA A 254 19.13 -3.98 13.46
C ALA A 254 18.17 -3.61 14.61
N PHE A 255 17.46 -2.49 14.48
CA PHE A 255 16.41 -2.11 15.44
C PHE A 255 15.31 -3.18 15.50
N ILE A 256 14.79 -3.64 14.35
CA ILE A 256 13.73 -4.64 14.29
C ILE A 256 14.17 -5.94 14.97
N GLU A 257 15.37 -6.44 14.66
CA GLU A 257 15.89 -7.68 15.24
C GLU A 257 16.12 -7.59 16.75
N LYS A 258 16.54 -6.42 17.25
CA LYS A 258 16.75 -6.15 18.68
C LYS A 258 15.42 -6.01 19.43
N ALA A 259 14.48 -5.25 18.88
CA ALA A 259 13.22 -4.90 19.56
C ALA A 259 12.17 -6.03 19.48
N TYR A 260 12.23 -6.88 18.44
CA TYR A 260 11.25 -7.93 18.15
C TYR A 260 11.93 -9.29 17.90
N PRO A 261 12.68 -9.85 18.87
CA PRO A 261 13.51 -11.05 18.66
C PRO A 261 12.73 -12.31 18.27
N ASP A 262 11.47 -12.38 18.70
CA ASP A 262 10.54 -13.48 18.40
C ASP A 262 10.01 -13.46 16.96
N TYR A 263 10.15 -12.32 16.28
CA TYR A 263 9.69 -12.11 14.91
C TYR A 263 10.88 -12.12 13.95
N LYS A 264 10.68 -12.67 12.75
CA LYS A 264 11.75 -12.79 11.75
C LYS A 264 11.44 -11.88 10.57
N ILE A 265 12.38 -11.00 10.23
CA ILE A 265 12.32 -10.25 8.96
C ILE A 265 12.19 -11.26 7.82
N PRO A 266 11.20 -11.12 6.92
CA PRO A 266 11.00 -12.05 5.82
C PRO A 266 12.23 -12.15 4.91
N PRO A 267 12.64 -13.34 4.45
CA PRO A 267 13.87 -13.52 3.66
C PRO A 267 13.96 -12.63 2.42
N GLN A 268 12.84 -12.36 1.76
CA GLN A 268 12.76 -11.52 0.57
C GLN A 268 13.09 -10.03 0.84
N ILE A 269 13.00 -9.59 2.09
CA ILE A 269 13.32 -8.21 2.51
C ILE A 269 14.74 -8.16 3.09
N ARG A 270 15.38 -9.30 3.38
CA ARG A 270 16.78 -9.33 3.86
C ARG A 270 17.73 -8.99 2.73
N MET A 271 18.66 -8.08 2.96
CA MET A 271 19.86 -7.96 2.13
C MET A 271 20.78 -9.12 2.48
N GLY A 272 21.37 -9.74 1.45
CA GLY A 272 22.36 -10.80 1.65
C GLY A 272 23.47 -10.30 2.57
N GLN A 273 23.80 -11.11 3.58
CA GLN A 273 24.95 -10.88 4.45
C GLN A 273 26.25 -11.06 3.66
#